data_AF-A0A0F8FF50-F1
#
_entry.id   AF-A0A0F8FF50-F1
#
_cell.length_a   1.000
_cell.length_b   1.000
_cell.length_c   1.000
_cell.angle_alpha   90.00
_cell.angle_beta   90.00
_cell.angle_gamma   90.00
#
_symmetry.space_group_name_H-M   'P 1'
#
loop_
_entity.id
_entity.type
_entity.pdbx_description
1 polymer ?
#
loop_
_entity_poly.entity_id
_entity_poly.type
_entity_poly.pdbx_seq_one_letter_code
_entity_poly.pdbx_strand_id
1 'polypeptide(L)'
;MTNELIQKVASYSDEYVKENLNDKYDKHILLTNWQESLSFHFGHSFYQGRRDKISQKIEKRAKDILEKYINENNGIPEVILNKENFPEIRSRLMEGIGKGKIGRSRDIEMIISILGFISENSERNIVNYSLSRIQNGETADHFKELQKIHSIGPKCSSFYLRDLVSFYSLEPKIKKREDLVCLQPVDTWVRKVAYEVGIINKLDERDENVREKIVDACSELGVSTIEFNQGAWYLGYNSFKLLIKKLKE
;
A
#
# COMPACT_ATOMS: atom_id res chain seq x y z
N MET A 1 -4.52 -29.57 10.29
CA MET A 1 -5.56 -28.77 9.61
C MET A 1 -5.23 -27.27 9.61
N THR A 2 -5.13 -26.58 10.75
CA THR A 2 -4.83 -25.13 10.79
C THR A 2 -3.51 -24.75 10.09
N ASN A 3 -2.46 -25.54 10.30
CA ASN A 3 -1.15 -25.31 9.67
C ASN A 3 -1.21 -25.39 8.13
N GLU A 4 -1.81 -26.46 7.59
CA GLU A 4 -1.96 -26.65 6.13
C GLU A 4 -2.79 -25.54 5.48
N LEU A 5 -3.81 -25.01 6.18
CA LEU A 5 -4.62 -23.90 5.68
C LEU A 5 -3.81 -22.60 5.61
N ILE A 6 -3.01 -22.28 6.62
CA ILE A 6 -2.16 -21.08 6.62
C ILE A 6 -1.14 -21.13 5.47
N GLN A 7 -0.47 -22.27 5.27
CA GLN A 7 0.45 -22.47 4.14
C GLN A 7 -0.25 -22.33 2.79
N LYS A 8 -1.46 -22.90 2.65
CA LYS A 8 -2.25 -22.80 1.43
C LYS A 8 -2.78 -21.38 1.16
N VAL A 9 -3.05 -20.60 2.20
CA VAL A 9 -3.36 -19.18 2.04
C VAL A 9 -2.12 -18.45 1.54
N ALA A 10 -0.96 -18.68 2.16
CA ALA A 10 0.30 -18.04 1.75
C ALA A 10 0.69 -18.35 0.30
N SER A 11 0.38 -19.55 -0.23
CA SER A 11 0.68 -19.87 -1.63
C SER A 11 -0.03 -18.97 -2.66
N TYR A 12 -1.13 -18.30 -2.29
CA TYR A 12 -1.77 -17.30 -3.16
C TYR A 12 -1.00 -15.98 -3.28
N SER A 13 0.13 -15.85 -2.56
CA SER A 13 1.05 -14.74 -2.68
C SER A 13 1.63 -14.64 -4.11
N ASP A 14 1.88 -15.76 -4.77
CA ASP A 14 2.46 -15.77 -6.12
C ASP A 14 1.54 -15.04 -7.12
N GLU A 15 0.23 -15.33 -7.09
CA GLU A 15 -0.73 -14.61 -7.91
C GLU A 15 -0.91 -13.16 -7.48
N TYR A 16 -0.82 -12.87 -6.17
CA TYR A 16 -0.82 -11.48 -5.69
C TYR A 16 0.34 -10.70 -6.31
N VAL A 17 1.57 -11.19 -6.15
CA VAL A 17 2.80 -10.55 -6.61
C VAL A 17 2.78 -10.39 -8.12
N LYS A 18 2.32 -11.41 -8.85
CA LYS A 18 2.17 -11.33 -10.29
C LYS A 18 1.16 -10.24 -10.70
N GLU A 19 -0.10 -10.37 -10.30
CA GLU A 19 -1.19 -9.52 -10.79
C GLU A 19 -1.18 -8.09 -10.21
N ASN A 20 -0.59 -7.89 -9.02
CA ASN A 20 -0.63 -6.60 -8.32
C ASN A 20 0.70 -5.86 -8.27
N LEU A 21 1.82 -6.53 -8.53
CA LEU A 21 3.14 -5.91 -8.53
C LEU A 21 3.81 -6.03 -9.91
N ASN A 22 4.20 -7.24 -10.31
CA ASN A 22 5.02 -7.46 -11.50
C ASN A 22 4.32 -7.06 -12.81
N ASP A 23 3.03 -7.35 -12.97
CA ASP A 23 2.28 -7.03 -14.20
C ASP A 23 1.93 -5.53 -14.29
N LYS A 24 2.07 -4.78 -13.19
CA LYS A 24 1.64 -3.37 -13.08
C LYS A 24 2.80 -2.38 -13.03
N TYR A 25 3.95 -2.79 -12.52
CA TYR A 25 5.05 -1.89 -12.20
C TYR A 25 6.40 -2.46 -12.63
N ASP A 26 7.31 -1.57 -13.01
CA ASP A 26 8.70 -1.89 -13.27
C ASP A 26 9.59 -1.37 -12.13
N LYS A 27 10.38 -2.26 -11.52
CA LYS A 27 11.23 -1.94 -10.36
C LYS A 27 12.21 -0.81 -10.66
N HIS A 28 12.84 -0.83 -11.83
CA HIS A 28 13.85 0.15 -12.21
C HIS A 28 13.23 1.52 -12.48
N ILE A 29 12.06 1.55 -13.11
CA ILE A 29 11.30 2.78 -13.34
C ILE A 29 10.92 3.43 -12.01
N LEU A 30 10.44 2.67 -11.01
CA LEU A 30 10.09 3.24 -9.70
C LEU A 30 11.29 3.90 -8.98
N LEU A 31 12.50 3.39 -9.19
CA LEU A 31 13.73 3.95 -8.57
C LEU A 31 14.23 5.21 -9.28
N THR A 32 13.94 5.35 -10.59
CA THR A 32 14.51 6.41 -11.43
C THR A 32 13.51 7.50 -11.82
N ASN A 33 12.22 7.22 -11.73
CA ASN A 33 11.15 8.16 -12.04
C ASN A 33 10.29 8.43 -10.80
N TRP A 34 10.45 9.63 -10.23
CA TRP A 34 9.72 10.04 -9.03
C TRP A 34 8.20 10.07 -9.22
N GLN A 35 7.71 10.35 -10.43
CA GLN A 35 6.28 10.38 -10.73
C GLN A 35 5.68 8.99 -10.72
N GLU A 36 6.42 8.00 -11.22
CA GLU A 36 6.03 6.59 -11.14
C GLU A 36 6.08 6.08 -9.70
N SER A 37 7.08 6.52 -8.93
CA SER A 37 7.15 6.26 -7.48
C SER A 37 5.93 6.81 -6.72
N LEU A 38 5.48 8.03 -7.08
CA LEU A 38 4.28 8.66 -6.55
C LEU A 38 3.02 7.88 -6.96
N SER A 39 2.93 7.48 -8.23
CA SER A 39 1.83 6.69 -8.77
C SER A 39 1.70 5.32 -8.11
N PHE A 40 2.81 4.68 -7.75
CA PHE A 40 2.85 3.45 -6.96
C PHE A 40 2.30 3.68 -5.55
N HIS A 41 2.73 4.75 -4.86
CA HIS A 41 2.19 5.08 -3.53
C HIS A 41 0.69 5.44 -3.56
N PHE A 42 0.21 6.09 -4.62
CA PHE A 42 -1.23 6.33 -4.82
C PHE A 42 -2.05 5.04 -4.94
N GLY A 43 -1.50 4.01 -5.58
CA GLY A 43 -2.13 2.68 -5.68
C GLY A 43 -2.48 2.06 -4.33
N HIS A 44 -1.83 2.50 -3.25
CA HIS A 44 -2.06 2.02 -1.89
C HIS A 44 -2.87 3.03 -1.04
N SER A 45 -2.80 4.33 -1.37
CA SER A 45 -3.34 5.40 -0.53
C SER A 45 -4.83 5.69 -0.76
N PHE A 46 -5.33 5.61 -2.00
CA PHE A 46 -6.71 6.02 -2.33
C PHE A 46 -7.81 5.05 -1.85
N TYR A 47 -7.46 3.80 -1.50
CA TYR A 47 -8.41 2.70 -1.25
C TYR A 47 -8.86 2.64 0.23
N GLN A 48 -9.49 3.73 0.69
CA GLN A 48 -9.91 3.88 2.07
C GLN A 48 -11.39 4.27 2.23
N GLY A 49 -12.17 3.40 2.88
CA GLY A 49 -13.53 3.70 3.34
C GLY A 49 -14.52 4.01 2.22
N ARG A 50 -14.32 3.44 1.04
CA ARG A 50 -15.20 3.57 -0.13
C ARG A 50 -15.01 2.37 -1.06
N ARG A 51 -15.96 2.21 -1.99
CA ARG A 51 -15.89 1.16 -3.03
C ARG A 51 -14.71 1.39 -3.97
N ASP A 52 -14.00 0.33 -4.33
CA ASP A 52 -12.79 0.40 -5.16
C ASP A 52 -13.01 1.07 -6.50
N LYS A 53 -14.14 0.83 -7.16
CA LYS A 53 -14.50 1.51 -8.42
C LYS A 53 -14.55 3.03 -8.29
N ILE A 54 -14.90 3.56 -7.11
CA ILE A 54 -14.91 5.00 -6.85
C ILE A 54 -13.48 5.46 -6.58
N SER A 55 -12.71 4.74 -5.76
CA SER A 55 -11.30 5.02 -5.50
C SER A 55 -10.49 5.11 -6.80
N GLN A 56 -10.63 4.11 -7.68
CA GLN A 56 -9.97 4.05 -9.00
C GLN A 56 -10.27 5.27 -9.86
N LYS A 57 -11.53 5.72 -9.91
CA LYS A 57 -11.92 6.90 -10.69
C LYS A 57 -11.27 8.18 -10.17
N ILE A 58 -11.21 8.32 -8.84
CA ILE A 58 -10.62 9.50 -8.19
C ILE A 58 -9.10 9.47 -8.36
N GLU A 59 -8.47 8.32 -8.10
CA GLU A 59 -7.03 8.11 -8.28
C GLU A 59 -6.61 8.44 -9.71
N LYS A 60 -7.30 7.87 -10.72
CA LYS A 60 -7.02 8.14 -12.13
C LYS A 60 -7.12 9.64 -12.42
N ARG A 61 -8.22 10.27 -12.02
CA ARG A 61 -8.43 11.70 -12.27
C ARG A 61 -7.38 12.57 -11.57
N ALA A 62 -6.97 12.21 -10.36
CA ALA A 62 -5.89 12.90 -9.64
C ALA A 62 -4.56 12.76 -10.37
N LYS A 63 -4.22 11.55 -10.84
CA LYS A 63 -3.03 11.27 -11.65
C LYS A 63 -3.03 12.11 -12.93
N ASP A 64 -4.13 12.12 -13.68
CA ASP A 64 -4.24 12.91 -14.92
C ASP A 64 -4.01 14.42 -14.67
N ILE A 65 -4.52 14.96 -13.56
CA ILE A 65 -4.35 16.38 -13.20
C ILE A 65 -2.90 16.69 -12.85
N LEU A 66 -2.27 15.82 -12.04
CA LEU A 66 -0.88 15.98 -11.63
C LEU A 66 0.07 15.81 -12.80
N GLU A 67 -0.13 14.78 -13.63
CA GLU A 67 0.66 14.55 -14.85
C GLU A 67 0.62 15.77 -15.77
N LYS A 68 -0.57 16.34 -15.99
CA LYS A 68 -0.70 17.59 -16.76
C LYS A 68 0.09 18.73 -16.13
N TYR A 69 -0.04 18.95 -14.82
CA TYR A 69 0.70 19.99 -14.11
C TYR A 69 2.22 19.78 -14.22
N ILE A 70 2.67 18.54 -14.06
CA ILE A 70 4.07 18.17 -14.11
C ILE A 70 4.66 18.40 -15.50
N ASN A 71 3.93 18.01 -16.55
CA ASN A 71 4.35 18.21 -17.94
C ASN A 71 4.42 19.70 -18.31
N GLU A 72 3.48 20.51 -17.85
CA GLU A 72 3.51 21.97 -18.04
C GLU A 72 4.71 22.64 -17.35
N ASN A 73 5.31 21.98 -16.37
CA ASN A 73 6.44 22.47 -15.58
C ASN A 73 7.72 21.61 -15.80
N ASN A 74 7.87 21.03 -16.99
CA ASN A 74 9.05 20.28 -17.46
C ASN A 74 9.45 19.04 -16.64
N GLY A 75 8.58 18.51 -15.77
CA GLY A 75 8.87 17.27 -15.05
C GLY A 75 9.87 17.38 -13.89
N ILE A 76 10.44 18.57 -13.65
CA ILE A 76 11.57 18.78 -12.73
C ILE A 76 11.10 18.68 -11.26
N PRO A 77 11.52 17.66 -10.48
CA PRO A 77 11.04 17.46 -9.11
C PRO A 77 11.26 18.69 -8.23
N GLU A 78 12.38 19.39 -8.36
CA GLU A 78 12.71 20.60 -7.58
C GLU A 78 11.70 21.72 -7.80
N VAL A 79 11.16 21.83 -9.01
CA VAL A 79 10.12 22.81 -9.34
C VAL A 79 8.77 22.32 -8.80
N ILE A 80 8.36 21.09 -9.13
CA ILE A 80 7.03 20.59 -8.75
C ILE A 80 6.86 20.47 -7.24
N LEU A 81 7.89 20.00 -6.55
CA LEU A 81 7.88 19.77 -5.11
C LEU A 81 8.23 21.02 -4.30
N ASN A 82 8.46 22.17 -4.94
CA ASN A 82 8.51 23.44 -4.22
C ASN A 82 7.13 23.71 -3.61
N LYS A 83 7.07 23.87 -2.28
CA LYS A 83 5.83 24.10 -1.53
C LYS A 83 5.08 25.37 -1.96
N GLU A 84 5.76 26.34 -2.57
CA GLU A 84 5.13 27.53 -3.16
C GLU A 84 4.16 27.19 -4.29
N ASN A 85 4.33 26.04 -4.95
CA ASN A 85 3.48 25.55 -6.02
C ASN A 85 2.26 24.74 -5.52
N PHE A 86 2.26 24.34 -4.25
CA PHE A 86 1.18 23.50 -3.70
C PHE A 86 -0.21 24.17 -3.72
N PRO A 87 -0.35 25.49 -3.49
CA PRO A 87 -1.63 26.18 -3.65
C PRO A 87 -2.23 26.03 -5.06
N GLU A 88 -1.40 26.10 -6.11
CA GLU A 88 -1.88 25.92 -7.49
C GLU A 88 -2.29 24.48 -7.77
N ILE A 89 -1.44 23.51 -7.39
CA ILE A 89 -1.74 22.08 -7.49
C ILE A 89 -3.06 21.76 -6.79
N ARG A 90 -3.23 22.29 -5.56
CA ARG A 90 -4.44 22.17 -4.76
C ARG A 90 -5.66 22.75 -5.49
N SER A 91 -5.55 23.94 -6.09
CA SER A 91 -6.65 24.55 -6.85
C SER A 91 -7.10 23.65 -8.01
N ARG A 92 -6.15 23.16 -8.81
CA ARG A 92 -6.41 22.25 -9.95
C ARG A 92 -7.08 20.95 -9.49
N LEU A 93 -6.63 20.38 -8.37
CA LEU A 93 -7.27 19.21 -7.76
C LEU A 93 -8.69 19.52 -7.24
N MET A 94 -8.92 20.69 -6.64
CA MET A 94 -10.25 21.11 -6.20
C MET A 94 -11.23 21.22 -7.36
N GLU A 95 -10.81 21.77 -8.49
CA GLU A 95 -11.62 21.87 -9.71
C GLU A 95 -11.94 20.48 -10.32
N GLY A 96 -10.97 19.57 -10.27
CA GLY A 96 -11.07 18.27 -10.93
C GLY A 96 -11.69 17.14 -10.11
N ILE A 97 -11.44 17.10 -8.78
CA ILE A 97 -11.87 16.02 -7.88
C ILE A 97 -12.48 16.51 -6.56
N GLY A 98 -12.65 17.82 -6.37
CA GLY A 98 -13.16 18.40 -5.11
C GLY A 98 -14.61 18.09 -4.78
N LYS A 99 -15.09 18.71 -3.68
CA LYS A 99 -16.46 18.53 -3.16
C LYS A 99 -17.50 18.89 -4.23
N GLY A 100 -18.46 17.99 -4.44
CA GLY A 100 -19.48 18.12 -5.51
C GLY A 100 -19.06 17.52 -6.86
N LYS A 101 -17.84 16.98 -6.96
CA LYS A 101 -17.37 16.15 -8.08
C LYS A 101 -17.36 14.67 -7.65
N ILE A 102 -16.31 13.95 -8.03
CA ILE A 102 -16.15 12.52 -7.74
C ILE A 102 -15.43 12.25 -6.41
N GLY A 103 -14.64 13.19 -5.88
CA GLY A 103 -13.80 13.01 -4.70
C GLY A 103 -14.24 13.85 -3.49
N ARG A 104 -13.41 13.79 -2.44
CA ARG A 104 -13.60 14.49 -1.16
C ARG A 104 -12.42 15.42 -0.91
N SER A 105 -12.62 16.49 -0.12
CA SER A 105 -11.55 17.42 0.25
C SER A 105 -10.34 16.70 0.89
N ARG A 106 -10.59 15.68 1.71
CA ARG A 106 -9.53 14.85 2.32
C ARG A 106 -8.63 14.13 1.29
N ASP A 107 -9.14 13.83 0.10
CA ASP A 107 -8.35 13.18 -0.95
C ASP A 107 -7.33 14.18 -1.52
N ILE A 108 -7.72 15.45 -1.61
CA ILE A 108 -6.83 16.55 -2.03
C ILE A 108 -5.79 16.82 -0.95
N GLU A 109 -6.20 16.91 0.31
CA GLU A 109 -5.26 17.08 1.43
C GLU A 109 -4.25 15.93 1.51
N MET A 110 -4.70 14.70 1.26
CA MET A 110 -3.81 13.53 1.18
C MET A 110 -2.75 13.72 0.09
N ILE A 111 -3.16 14.08 -1.13
CA ILE A 111 -2.21 14.32 -2.24
C ILE A 111 -1.21 15.41 -1.87
N ILE A 112 -1.67 16.56 -1.39
CA ILE A 112 -0.78 17.67 -1.02
C ILE A 112 0.15 17.26 0.13
N SER A 113 -0.33 16.49 1.09
CA SER A 113 0.50 15.98 2.18
C SER A 113 1.54 14.96 1.70
N ILE A 114 1.22 14.13 0.69
CA ILE A 114 2.19 13.22 0.06
C ILE A 114 3.26 14.03 -0.67
N LEU A 115 2.88 15.04 -1.46
CA LEU A 115 3.84 15.92 -2.14
C LEU A 115 4.74 16.64 -1.12
N GLY A 116 4.16 17.11 -0.01
CA GLY A 116 4.91 17.70 1.10
C GLY A 116 5.93 16.73 1.70
N PHE A 117 5.51 15.49 1.97
CA PHE A 117 6.40 14.44 2.44
C PHE A 117 7.56 14.18 1.46
N ILE A 118 7.29 14.12 0.16
CA ILE A 118 8.32 13.92 -0.86
C ILE A 118 9.26 15.12 -0.97
N SER A 119 8.72 16.34 -0.83
CA SER A 119 9.53 17.58 -0.89
C SER A 119 10.59 17.69 0.20
N GLU A 120 10.32 17.08 1.37
CA GLU A 120 11.16 17.11 2.56
C GLU A 120 12.17 15.97 2.61
N ASN A 121 11.96 14.90 1.82
CA ASN A 121 12.87 13.76 1.83
C ASN A 121 14.09 14.00 0.93
N SER A 122 15.22 13.38 1.27
CA SER A 122 16.50 13.59 0.58
C SER A 122 16.52 13.09 -0.86
N GLU A 123 15.69 12.10 -1.18
CA GLU A 123 15.68 11.40 -2.47
C GLU A 123 14.78 12.06 -3.51
N ARG A 124 13.83 12.91 -3.07
CA ARG A 124 12.68 13.39 -3.85
C ARG A 124 11.93 12.28 -4.59
N ASN A 125 12.05 11.04 -4.11
CA ASN A 125 11.43 9.84 -4.64
C ASN A 125 10.99 8.99 -3.43
N ILE A 126 9.68 8.79 -3.30
CA ILE A 126 9.11 8.13 -2.11
C ILE A 126 9.54 6.66 -1.99
N VAL A 127 9.73 5.98 -3.13
CA VAL A 127 10.16 4.57 -3.14
C VAL A 127 11.62 4.47 -2.71
N ASN A 128 12.53 5.26 -3.28
CA ASN A 128 13.94 5.26 -2.86
C ASN A 128 14.09 5.57 -1.37
N TYR A 129 13.38 6.59 -0.91
CA TYR A 129 13.38 6.96 0.51
C TYR A 129 12.94 5.78 1.39
N SER A 130 11.80 5.17 1.05
CA SER A 130 11.23 4.05 1.82
C SER A 130 12.14 2.83 1.82
N LEU A 131 12.76 2.49 0.68
CA LEU A 131 13.69 1.38 0.56
C LEU A 131 14.95 1.61 1.42
N SER A 132 15.49 2.83 1.43
CA SER A 132 16.62 3.19 2.30
C SER A 132 16.26 2.97 3.78
N ARG A 133 15.10 3.46 4.23
CA ARG A 133 14.61 3.25 5.61
C ARG A 133 14.46 1.77 5.94
N ILE A 134 13.88 0.97 5.04
CA ILE A 134 13.71 -0.48 5.23
C ILE A 134 15.08 -1.18 5.34
N GLN A 135 16.01 -0.89 4.43
CA GLN A 135 17.33 -1.50 4.38
C GLN A 135 18.18 -1.17 5.61
N ASN A 136 17.96 0.01 6.20
CA ASN A 136 18.62 0.45 7.44
C ASN A 136 17.96 -0.11 8.72
N GLY A 137 16.91 -0.93 8.61
CA GLY A 137 16.22 -1.53 9.76
C GLY A 137 15.31 -0.54 10.51
N GLU A 138 14.81 0.48 9.81
CA GLU A 138 13.98 1.57 10.34
C GLU A 138 12.52 1.45 9.89
N THR A 139 12.07 0.23 9.54
CA THR A 139 10.73 -0.02 8.98
C THR A 139 9.61 0.44 9.91
N ALA A 140 9.67 0.11 11.20
CA ALA A 140 8.67 0.52 12.18
C ALA A 140 8.60 2.05 12.38
N ASP A 141 9.74 2.76 12.32
CA ASP A 141 9.75 4.22 12.44
C ASP A 141 9.24 4.88 11.18
N HIS A 142 9.60 4.36 10.01
CA HIS A 142 9.09 4.84 8.74
C HIS A 142 7.58 4.56 8.59
N PHE A 143 7.09 3.43 9.12
CA PHE A 143 5.66 3.14 9.22
C PHE A 143 4.90 4.22 10.00
N LYS A 144 5.44 4.69 11.14
CA LYS A 144 4.84 5.79 11.93
C LYS A 144 4.94 7.13 11.21
N GLU A 145 6.04 7.35 10.49
CA GLU A 145 6.27 8.56 9.71
C GLU A 145 5.25 8.70 8.57
N LEU A 146 5.01 7.64 7.79
CA LEU A 146 4.01 7.64 6.72
C LEU A 146 2.60 7.99 7.23
N GLN A 147 2.28 7.63 8.48
CA GLN A 147 0.98 7.94 9.09
C GLN A 147 0.81 9.42 9.47
N LYS A 148 1.88 10.21 9.42
CA LYS A 148 1.78 11.68 9.57
C LYS A 148 1.22 12.33 8.31
N ILE A 149 1.22 11.61 7.18
CA ILE A 149 0.62 12.07 5.94
C ILE A 149 -0.90 12.08 6.09
N HIS A 150 -1.53 13.18 5.68
CA HIS A 150 -2.97 13.36 5.83
C HIS A 150 -3.76 12.18 5.21
N SER A 151 -4.71 11.64 5.98
CA SER A 151 -5.54 10.49 5.60
C SER A 151 -4.76 9.19 5.33
N ILE A 152 -3.49 9.06 5.70
CA ILE A 152 -2.77 7.78 5.65
C ILE A 152 -2.73 7.18 7.05
N GLY A 153 -3.40 6.05 7.21
CA GLY A 153 -3.44 5.29 8.47
C GLY A 153 -2.66 3.98 8.39
N PRO A 154 -2.62 3.22 9.51
CA PRO A 154 -1.88 1.97 9.64
C PRO A 154 -2.03 1.03 8.45
N LYS A 155 -3.27 0.76 8.03
CA LYS A 155 -3.56 -0.15 6.92
C LYS A 155 -2.83 0.25 5.63
N CYS A 156 -2.88 1.52 5.23
CA CYS A 156 -2.28 1.97 3.97
C CYS A 156 -0.75 2.01 4.04
N SER A 157 -0.20 2.44 5.18
CA SER A 157 1.24 2.37 5.41
C SER A 157 1.74 0.92 5.35
N SER A 158 1.04 -0.03 5.99
CA SER A 158 1.40 -1.45 5.94
C SER A 158 1.30 -2.03 4.53
N PHE A 159 0.24 -1.72 3.78
CA PHE A 159 0.11 -2.16 2.39
C PHE A 159 1.29 -1.70 1.54
N TYR A 160 1.61 -0.41 1.60
CA TYR A 160 2.71 0.17 0.84
C TYR A 160 4.07 -0.45 1.22
N LEU A 161 4.38 -0.53 2.52
CA LEU A 161 5.66 -1.07 2.97
C LEU A 161 5.80 -2.58 2.71
N ARG A 162 4.75 -3.36 2.96
CA ARG A 162 4.73 -4.80 2.66
C ARG A 162 5.03 -5.07 1.20
N ASP A 163 4.41 -4.30 0.31
CA ASP A 163 4.57 -4.48 -1.12
C ASP A 163 5.96 -4.04 -1.59
N LEU A 164 6.57 -3.00 -1.00
CA LEU A 164 7.97 -2.69 -1.24
C LEU A 164 8.91 -3.81 -0.78
N VAL A 165 8.69 -4.35 0.43
CA VAL A 165 9.52 -5.43 0.97
C VAL A 165 9.44 -6.68 0.08
N SER A 166 8.23 -7.07 -0.33
CA SER A 166 8.00 -8.19 -1.24
C SER A 166 8.59 -7.92 -2.63
N PHE A 167 8.26 -6.77 -3.23
CA PHE A 167 8.64 -6.43 -4.60
C PHE A 167 10.16 -6.30 -4.76
N TYR A 168 10.88 -5.77 -3.76
CA TYR A 168 12.34 -5.66 -3.80
C TYR A 168 13.07 -6.81 -3.07
N SER A 169 12.35 -7.88 -2.72
CA SER A 169 12.92 -9.07 -2.06
C SER A 169 13.73 -8.75 -0.79
N LEU A 170 13.21 -7.81 0.01
CA LEU A 170 13.86 -7.31 1.23
C LEU A 170 13.45 -8.05 2.50
N GLU A 171 12.60 -9.06 2.42
CA GLU A 171 12.16 -9.84 3.60
C GLU A 171 13.34 -10.37 4.44
N PRO A 172 14.45 -10.87 3.87
CA PRO A 172 15.62 -11.28 4.66
C PRO A 172 16.27 -10.15 5.48
N LYS A 173 15.97 -8.87 5.18
CA LYS A 173 16.45 -7.71 5.96
C LYS A 173 15.55 -7.38 7.15
N ILE A 174 14.34 -7.91 7.19
CA ILE A 174 13.40 -7.67 8.29
C ILE A 174 13.74 -8.62 9.44
N LYS A 175 14.41 -8.09 10.46
CA LYS A 175 14.90 -8.90 11.60
C LYS A 175 14.07 -8.76 12.86
N LYS A 176 13.41 -7.62 13.05
CA LYS A 176 12.68 -7.33 14.28
C LYS A 176 11.21 -7.70 14.12
N ARG A 177 10.63 -8.30 15.16
CA ARG A 177 9.19 -8.62 15.20
C ARG A 177 8.32 -7.38 15.00
N GLU A 178 8.72 -6.24 15.56
CA GLU A 178 8.00 -4.96 15.42
C GLU A 178 7.89 -4.50 13.96
N ASP A 179 8.92 -4.73 13.16
CA ASP A 179 8.91 -4.41 11.74
C ASP A 179 7.93 -5.32 10.99
N LEU A 180 7.94 -6.64 11.29
CA LEU A 180 6.99 -7.60 10.71
C LEU A 180 5.53 -7.21 10.99
N VAL A 181 5.24 -6.78 12.22
CA VAL A 181 3.90 -6.30 12.62
C VAL A 181 3.48 -5.07 11.81
N CYS A 182 4.41 -4.15 11.53
CA CYS A 182 4.16 -2.98 10.71
C CYS A 182 3.87 -3.31 9.24
N LEU A 183 4.30 -4.48 8.75
CA LEU A 183 4.08 -4.96 7.38
C LEU A 183 2.76 -5.72 7.21
N GLN A 184 1.91 -5.81 8.24
CA GLN A 184 0.63 -6.52 8.19
C GLN A 184 -0.54 -5.56 7.95
N PRO A 185 -0.95 -5.26 6.71
CA PRO A 185 -2.20 -4.54 6.51
C PRO A 185 -3.37 -5.43 6.95
N VAL A 186 -4.27 -4.87 7.76
CA VAL A 186 -5.51 -5.52 8.17
C VAL A 186 -6.66 -4.80 7.50
N ASP A 187 -7.26 -5.45 6.52
CA ASP A 187 -8.51 -5.03 5.90
C ASP A 187 -9.59 -6.10 6.14
N THR A 188 -10.76 -5.90 5.54
CA THR A 188 -11.89 -6.82 5.69
C THR A 188 -11.55 -8.24 5.21
N TRP A 189 -10.71 -8.41 4.19
CA TRP A 189 -10.37 -9.72 3.64
C TRP A 189 -9.35 -10.44 4.50
N VAL A 190 -8.24 -9.77 4.83
CA VAL A 190 -7.20 -10.33 5.70
C VAL A 190 -7.80 -10.74 7.04
N ARG A 191 -8.66 -9.91 7.63
CA ARG A 191 -9.36 -10.19 8.88
C ARG A 191 -10.26 -11.43 8.80
N LYS A 192 -11.06 -11.54 7.73
CA LYS A 192 -11.94 -12.70 7.54
C LYS A 192 -11.12 -13.98 7.36
N VAL A 193 -10.08 -13.95 6.52
CA VAL A 193 -9.23 -15.13 6.32
C VAL A 193 -8.52 -15.51 7.61
N ALA A 194 -7.94 -14.54 8.35
CA ALA A 194 -7.32 -14.81 9.65
C ALA A 194 -8.28 -15.45 10.66
N TYR A 195 -9.56 -15.08 10.64
CA TYR A 195 -10.58 -15.72 11.47
C TYR A 195 -10.89 -17.14 11.01
N GLU A 196 -11.14 -17.34 9.72
CA GLU A 196 -11.48 -18.66 9.15
C GLU A 196 -10.35 -19.68 9.29
N VAL A 197 -9.08 -19.23 9.25
CA VAL A 197 -7.92 -20.10 9.47
C VAL A 197 -7.51 -20.19 10.95
N GLY A 198 -8.29 -19.62 11.87
CA GLY A 198 -8.10 -19.77 13.31
C GLY A 198 -6.91 -18.99 13.91
N ILE A 199 -6.38 -17.98 13.22
CA ILE A 199 -5.37 -17.07 13.78
C ILE A 199 -6.00 -16.12 14.81
N ILE A 200 -7.22 -15.65 14.53
CA ILE A 200 -8.01 -14.83 15.46
C ILE A 200 -9.32 -15.51 15.80
N ASN A 201 -9.79 -15.27 17.04
CA ASN A 201 -11.01 -15.91 17.55
C ASN A 201 -12.25 -15.02 17.41
N LYS A 202 -12.08 -13.75 17.03
CA LYS A 202 -13.16 -12.78 16.91
C LYS A 202 -12.90 -11.81 15.77
N LEU A 203 -13.93 -11.54 14.96
CA LEU A 203 -13.84 -10.60 13.85
C LEU A 203 -13.72 -9.14 14.29
N ASP A 204 -14.17 -8.78 15.48
CA ASP A 204 -14.11 -7.41 16.03
C ASP A 204 -12.81 -7.11 16.81
N GLU A 205 -11.85 -8.03 16.78
CA GLU A 205 -10.55 -7.84 17.43
C GLU A 205 -9.80 -6.63 16.86
N ARG A 206 -9.15 -5.82 17.71
CA ARG A 206 -8.44 -4.60 17.27
C ARG A 206 -7.36 -4.91 16.22
N ASP A 207 -7.19 -4.04 15.23
CA ASP A 207 -6.23 -4.22 14.13
C ASP A 207 -4.81 -4.51 14.62
N GLU A 208 -4.36 -3.87 15.71
CA GLU A 208 -3.03 -4.10 16.31
C GLU A 208 -2.87 -5.56 16.74
N ASN A 209 -3.85 -6.11 17.46
CA ASN A 209 -3.82 -7.48 17.94
C ASN A 209 -3.87 -8.48 16.76
N VAL A 210 -4.65 -8.18 15.71
CA VAL A 210 -4.71 -9.05 14.52
C VAL A 210 -3.33 -9.13 13.84
N ARG A 211 -2.63 -8.00 13.70
CA ARG A 211 -1.28 -7.97 13.11
C ARG A 211 -0.29 -8.80 13.90
N GLU A 212 -0.29 -8.65 15.23
CA GLU A 212 0.57 -9.43 16.12
C GLU A 212 0.30 -10.93 16.00
N LYS A 213 -0.97 -11.35 16.05
CA LYS A 213 -1.36 -12.75 15.94
C LYS A 213 -0.99 -13.37 14.60
N ILE A 214 -1.11 -12.62 13.49
CA ILE A 214 -0.64 -13.09 12.18
C ILE A 214 0.86 -13.34 12.21
N VAL A 215 1.65 -12.40 12.75
CA VAL A 215 3.10 -12.54 12.84
C VAL A 215 3.48 -13.76 13.67
N ASP A 216 2.86 -13.93 14.84
CA ASP A 216 3.16 -15.04 15.76
C ASP A 216 2.80 -16.38 15.12
N ALA A 217 1.57 -16.53 14.60
CA ALA A 217 1.11 -17.78 13.99
C ALA A 217 1.94 -18.18 12.76
N CYS A 218 2.29 -17.22 11.89
CA CYS A 218 3.15 -17.52 10.73
C CYS A 218 4.58 -17.89 11.16
N SER A 219 5.13 -17.20 12.16
CA SER A 219 6.48 -17.46 12.66
C SER A 219 6.60 -18.84 13.30
N GLU A 220 5.62 -19.24 14.12
CA GLU A 220 5.55 -20.58 14.74
C GLU A 220 5.51 -21.71 13.71
N LEU A 221 4.95 -21.44 12.53
CA LEU A 221 4.77 -22.42 11.45
C LEU A 221 5.86 -22.34 10.37
N GLY A 222 6.81 -21.40 10.49
CA GLY A 222 7.84 -21.18 9.48
C GLY A 222 7.29 -20.67 8.14
N VAL A 223 6.15 -19.97 8.15
CA VAL A 223 5.51 -19.38 6.97
C VAL A 223 5.85 -17.89 6.89
N SER A 224 6.10 -17.36 5.68
CA SER A 224 6.29 -15.92 5.51
C SER A 224 5.03 -15.16 5.93
N THR A 225 5.22 -14.19 6.84
CA THR A 225 4.14 -13.28 7.26
C THR A 225 3.64 -12.41 6.11
N ILE A 226 4.52 -12.08 5.16
CA ILE A 226 4.21 -11.26 3.99
C ILE A 226 3.38 -12.07 2.99
N GLU A 227 3.83 -13.29 2.68
CA GLU A 227 3.13 -14.18 1.75
C GLU A 227 1.74 -14.54 2.27
N PHE A 228 1.62 -14.87 3.56
CA PHE A 228 0.31 -15.12 4.17
C PHE A 228 -0.62 -13.91 3.98
N ASN A 229 -0.14 -12.70 4.26
CA ASN A 229 -0.96 -11.50 4.18
C ASN A 229 -1.38 -11.17 2.74
N GLN A 230 -0.45 -11.27 1.78
CA GLN A 230 -0.72 -11.12 0.35
C GLN A 230 -1.74 -12.16 -0.14
N GLY A 231 -1.52 -13.42 0.23
CA GLY A 231 -2.41 -14.53 -0.12
C GLY A 231 -3.79 -14.41 0.52
N ALA A 232 -3.88 -13.99 1.78
CA ALA A 232 -5.15 -13.75 2.47
C ALA A 232 -5.97 -12.66 1.77
N TRP A 233 -5.32 -11.56 1.40
CA TRP A 233 -5.97 -10.51 0.63
C TRP A 233 -6.42 -11.00 -0.75
N TYR A 234 -5.53 -11.67 -1.50
CA TYR A 234 -5.81 -12.14 -2.85
C TYR A 234 -6.96 -13.16 -2.87
N LEU A 235 -6.95 -14.11 -1.94
CA LEU A 235 -8.00 -15.11 -1.79
C LEU A 235 -9.36 -14.45 -1.52
N GLY A 236 -9.42 -13.48 -0.60
CA GLY A 236 -10.66 -12.79 -0.27
C GLY A 236 -11.19 -11.96 -1.44
N TYR A 237 -10.31 -11.15 -2.05
CA TYR A 237 -10.65 -10.25 -3.15
C TYR A 237 -11.06 -11.00 -4.42
N ASN A 238 -10.40 -12.11 -4.73
CA ASN A 238 -10.67 -12.93 -5.93
C ASN A 238 -11.55 -14.16 -5.65
N SER A 239 -12.17 -14.26 -4.47
CA SER A 239 -12.90 -15.46 -4.00
C SER A 239 -13.88 -16.01 -5.04
N PHE A 240 -14.69 -15.16 -5.68
CA PHE A 240 -15.63 -15.59 -6.71
C PHE A 240 -14.94 -16.13 -7.98
N LYS A 241 -13.90 -15.44 -8.48
CA LYS A 241 -13.10 -15.88 -9.65
C LYS A 241 -12.45 -17.24 -9.37
N LEU A 242 -11.89 -17.42 -8.17
CA LEU A 242 -11.25 -18.66 -7.74
C LEU A 242 -12.25 -19.80 -7.61
N LEU A 243 -13.43 -19.55 -7.03
CA LEU A 243 -14.51 -20.55 -6.94
C LEU A 243 -14.93 -21.03 -8.34
N ILE A 244 -15.15 -20.11 -9.28
CA ILE A 244 -15.53 -20.46 -10.65
C ILE A 244 -14.42 -21.26 -11.36
N LYS A 245 -13.15 -20.93 -11.14
CA LYS A 245 -12.02 -21.71 -11.68
C LYS A 245 -12.04 -23.14 -11.14
N LYS A 246 -12.19 -23.30 -9.83
CA LYS A 246 -12.22 -24.62 -9.17
C LYS A 246 -13.40 -25.49 -9.61
N LEU A 247 -14.56 -24.89 -9.91
CA LEU A 247 -15.71 -25.63 -10.43
C LEU A 247 -15.54 -26.12 -11.89
N LYS A 248 -14.50 -25.66 -12.59
CA LYS A 248 -14.16 -26.08 -13.95
C LYS A 248 -13.02 -27.11 -14.02
N GLU A 249 -12.37 -27.37 -12.89
CA GLU A 249 -11.36 -28.42 -12.71
C GLU A 249 -12.05 -29.75 -12.37
#